data_AF-A0AA39KYR7-F1
#
_entry.id   AF-A0AA39KYR7-F1
#
_cell.length_a   1.000
_cell.length_b   1.000
_cell.length_c   1.000
_cell.angle_alpha   90.00
_cell.angle_beta   90.00
_cell.angle_gamma   90.00
#
_symmetry.space_group_name_H-M   'P 1'
#
loop_
_entity.id
_entity.type
_entity.pdbx_description
1 polymer ?
#
loop_
_entity_poly.entity_id
_entity_poly.type
_entity_poly.pdbx_seq_one_letter_code
_entity_poly.pdbx_strand_id
1 'polypeptide(L)'
;MLLKEELKKFNDETSKHSANKTARAAILLLHRALRDKVFSVYSLAAQLIRIFFSEFATERVSSTEISRSVDRLLPELLTKSGDTTPRIHNMAVHTILSMADCKCVRDLHLIPVHLSRPVSSSTHQRLALSRLEMVEQLILNHGISTDKQSGLTCRTLSELGSSGLHHPAEAVRKVSERILVLVYKVNPRLVRKQLPPDDDITRRNLLYRQLFHEFDLIDLQRKKELESTSQASTVTPTNQSRNKSINNNYNDTANVTKTSSPSRASPINVGTESSTSVTSPSENSGDHKGDKMCIFCLSKGQAYSEEGLNIHYWRTCPMLTRCDSCKQVVEISYLSSHLLNECDQRNNYVKCDTCRQAILEKSFIDHSKNDRCTKPMDGYERCPLCRTLVNQNKWREHLMGDNPCTNNPRNRMTKTSTKSPSKSQNLGGKLTSPTGRDY
;
A
#
# COMPACT_ATOMS: atom_id res chain seq x y z
N MET A 1 -24.02 -0.85 -21.27
CA MET A 1 -25.20 -1.00 -20.39
C MET A 1 -25.89 -2.34 -20.64
N LEU A 2 -26.36 -2.64 -21.85
CA LEU A 2 -27.09 -3.88 -22.17
C LEU A 2 -26.36 -5.17 -21.77
N LEU A 3 -25.09 -5.34 -22.18
CA LEU A 3 -24.32 -6.55 -21.82
C LEU A 3 -24.16 -6.75 -20.30
N LYS A 4 -24.06 -5.67 -19.52
CA LYS A 4 -23.97 -5.76 -18.05
C LYS A 4 -25.26 -6.28 -17.44
N GLU A 5 -26.41 -5.83 -17.94
CA GLU A 5 -27.69 -6.34 -17.47
C GLU A 5 -27.91 -7.79 -17.89
N GLU A 6 -27.54 -8.13 -19.13
CA GLU A 6 -27.67 -9.48 -19.66
C GLU A 6 -26.84 -10.48 -18.85
N LEU A 7 -25.58 -10.15 -18.52
CA LEU A 7 -24.74 -11.00 -17.67
C LEU A 7 -25.26 -11.13 -16.23
N LYS A 8 -25.94 -10.11 -15.69
CA LYS A 8 -26.52 -10.16 -14.33
C LYS A 8 -27.86 -10.88 -14.26
N LYS A 9 -28.68 -10.76 -15.31
CA LYS A 9 -30.02 -11.37 -15.40
C LYS A 9 -30.01 -12.75 -16.06
N PHE A 10 -28.84 -13.25 -16.45
CA PHE A 10 -28.72 -14.54 -17.10
C PHE A 10 -29.24 -15.66 -16.19
N ASN A 11 -30.22 -16.40 -16.69
CA ASN A 11 -30.73 -17.60 -16.07
C ASN A 11 -30.66 -18.73 -17.11
N ASP A 12 -30.07 -19.86 -16.73
CA ASP A 12 -29.80 -20.98 -17.64
C ASP A 12 -31.10 -21.66 -18.10
N GLU A 13 -32.17 -21.58 -17.29
CA GLU A 13 -33.48 -22.15 -17.62
C GLU A 13 -34.28 -21.31 -18.64
N THR A 14 -34.05 -20.00 -18.70
CA THR A 14 -34.80 -19.08 -19.57
C THR A 14 -33.98 -18.54 -20.74
N SER A 15 -32.67 -18.74 -20.72
CA SER A 15 -31.76 -18.27 -21.77
C SER A 15 -31.83 -19.15 -23.02
N LYS A 16 -31.87 -18.51 -24.20
CA LYS A 16 -31.79 -19.20 -25.51
C LYS A 16 -30.41 -19.82 -25.78
N HIS A 17 -29.37 -19.38 -25.05
CA HIS A 17 -27.99 -19.79 -25.28
C HIS A 17 -27.34 -20.25 -23.97
N SER A 18 -26.52 -21.30 -24.06
CA SER A 18 -25.75 -21.79 -22.91
C SER A 18 -24.77 -20.75 -22.41
N ALA A 19 -24.47 -20.81 -21.11
CA ALA A 19 -23.51 -19.90 -20.47
C ALA A 19 -22.17 -19.80 -21.24
N ASN A 20 -21.66 -20.91 -21.79
CA ASN A 20 -20.44 -20.94 -22.62
C ASN A 20 -20.58 -20.19 -23.96
N LYS A 21 -21.75 -20.21 -24.61
CA LYS A 21 -21.98 -19.43 -25.84
C LYS A 21 -22.06 -17.94 -25.52
N THR A 22 -22.79 -17.59 -24.46
CA THR A 22 -22.90 -16.20 -23.97
C THR A 22 -21.54 -15.65 -23.54
N ALA A 23 -20.73 -16.46 -22.85
CA ALA A 23 -19.36 -16.12 -22.48
C ALA A 23 -18.50 -15.77 -23.70
N ARG A 24 -18.48 -16.64 -24.72
CA ARG A 24 -17.72 -16.39 -25.95
C ARG A 24 -18.12 -15.10 -26.64
N ALA A 25 -19.42 -14.84 -26.75
CA ALA A 25 -19.92 -13.60 -27.33
C ALA A 25 -19.52 -12.37 -26.50
N ALA A 26 -19.70 -12.42 -25.19
CA ALA A 26 -19.34 -11.34 -24.27
C ALA A 26 -17.84 -11.02 -24.36
N ILE A 27 -16.98 -12.03 -24.33
CA ILE A 27 -15.52 -11.87 -24.42
C ILE A 27 -15.09 -11.28 -25.76
N LEU A 28 -15.77 -11.64 -26.86
CA LEU A 28 -15.52 -11.05 -28.18
C LEU A 28 -15.75 -9.53 -28.18
N LEU A 29 -16.86 -9.11 -27.56
CA LEU A 29 -17.20 -7.69 -27.43
C LEU A 29 -16.24 -6.97 -26.47
N LEU A 30 -15.93 -7.57 -25.33
CA LEU A 30 -15.01 -7.01 -24.34
C LEU A 30 -13.59 -6.84 -24.89
N HIS A 31 -13.08 -7.83 -25.63
CA HIS A 31 -11.79 -7.75 -26.28
C HIS A 31 -11.72 -6.60 -27.29
N ARG A 32 -12.80 -6.35 -28.06
CA ARG A 32 -12.88 -5.20 -28.95
C ARG A 32 -12.94 -3.88 -28.17
N ALA A 33 -13.75 -3.83 -27.11
CA ALA A 33 -13.96 -2.62 -26.32
C ALA A 33 -12.73 -2.21 -25.47
N LEU A 34 -11.89 -3.17 -25.04
CA LEU A 34 -10.61 -2.87 -24.38
C LEU A 34 -9.63 -2.12 -25.28
N ARG A 35 -9.71 -2.35 -26.59
CA ARG A 35 -8.85 -1.73 -27.60
C ARG A 35 -9.36 -0.37 -28.07
N ASP A 36 -10.48 0.10 -27.49
CA ASP A 36 -11.07 1.37 -27.86
C ASP A 36 -10.18 2.54 -27.42
N LYS A 37 -10.13 3.57 -28.25
CA LYS A 37 -9.35 4.78 -27.97
C LYS A 37 -10.05 5.69 -26.96
N VAL A 38 -11.38 5.57 -26.84
CA VAL A 38 -12.19 6.37 -25.94
C VAL A 38 -12.15 5.77 -24.53
N PHE A 39 -11.63 6.54 -23.57
CA PHE A 39 -11.43 6.08 -22.19
C PHE A 39 -12.73 5.58 -21.52
N SER A 40 -13.88 6.21 -21.79
CA SER A 40 -15.17 5.78 -21.20
C SER A 40 -15.57 4.37 -21.66
N VAL A 41 -15.26 4.00 -22.91
CA VAL A 41 -15.51 2.66 -23.46
C VAL A 41 -14.57 1.65 -22.83
N TYR A 42 -13.27 1.97 -22.77
CA TYR A 42 -12.26 1.15 -22.12
C TYR A 42 -12.58 0.89 -20.63
N SER A 43 -12.91 1.94 -19.88
CA SER A 43 -13.20 1.82 -18.45
C SER A 43 -14.45 1.00 -18.17
N LEU A 44 -15.48 1.14 -19.01
CA LEU A 44 -16.67 0.28 -18.93
C LEU A 44 -16.35 -1.18 -19.27
N ALA A 45 -15.51 -1.44 -20.27
CA ALA A 45 -15.07 -2.79 -20.62
C ALA A 45 -14.27 -3.43 -19.48
N ALA A 46 -13.31 -2.72 -18.89
CA ALA A 46 -12.51 -3.19 -17.76
C ALA A 46 -13.39 -3.52 -16.54
N GLN A 47 -14.36 -2.65 -16.21
CA GLN A 47 -15.32 -2.93 -15.14
C GLN A 47 -16.19 -4.16 -15.43
N LEU A 48 -16.62 -4.31 -16.68
CA LEU A 48 -17.46 -5.43 -17.08
C LEU A 48 -16.71 -6.76 -17.12
N ILE A 49 -15.41 -6.76 -17.44
CA ILE A 49 -14.53 -7.93 -17.33
C ILE A 49 -14.47 -8.43 -15.89
N ARG A 50 -14.34 -7.52 -14.91
CA ARG A 50 -14.39 -7.90 -13.49
C ARG A 50 -15.70 -8.60 -13.14
N ILE A 51 -16.84 -7.97 -13.47
CA ILE A 51 -18.18 -8.52 -13.23
C ILE A 51 -18.33 -9.88 -13.92
N PHE A 52 -17.82 -10.00 -15.16
CA PHE A 52 -17.86 -11.24 -15.91
C PHE A 52 -17.16 -12.38 -15.16
N PHE A 53 -15.92 -12.18 -14.70
CA PHE A 53 -15.19 -13.24 -14.00
C PHE A 53 -15.69 -13.48 -12.57
N SER A 54 -16.09 -12.44 -11.84
CA SER A 54 -16.49 -12.57 -10.43
C SER A 54 -17.93 -13.07 -10.25
N GLU A 55 -18.87 -12.59 -11.06
CA GLU A 55 -20.30 -12.86 -10.90
C GLU A 55 -20.83 -13.89 -11.91
N PHE A 56 -20.49 -13.75 -13.20
CA PHE A 56 -21.08 -14.57 -14.26
C PHE A 56 -20.37 -15.91 -14.46
N ALA A 57 -19.05 -15.89 -14.61
CA ALA A 57 -18.24 -17.05 -14.98
C ALA A 57 -18.14 -18.08 -13.84
N THR A 58 -18.15 -17.61 -12.59
CA THR A 58 -18.20 -18.44 -11.39
C THR A 58 -19.34 -19.44 -11.50
N GLU A 59 -19.00 -20.73 -11.43
CA GLU A 59 -19.93 -21.89 -11.46
C GLU A 59 -20.72 -22.13 -12.76
N ARG A 60 -20.74 -21.18 -13.72
CA ARG A 60 -21.52 -21.32 -14.97
C ARG A 60 -20.71 -21.63 -16.21
N VAL A 61 -19.46 -21.17 -16.27
CA VAL A 61 -18.62 -21.28 -17.47
C VAL A 61 -17.58 -22.37 -17.28
N SER A 62 -17.34 -23.19 -18.30
CA SER A 62 -16.36 -24.28 -18.20
C SER A 62 -14.94 -23.73 -18.09
N SER A 63 -14.07 -24.43 -17.35
CA SER A 63 -12.66 -24.10 -17.18
C SER A 63 -11.94 -23.84 -18.51
N THR A 64 -12.24 -24.62 -19.54
CA THR A 64 -11.72 -24.45 -20.91
C THR A 64 -12.10 -23.11 -21.55
N GLU A 65 -13.33 -22.64 -21.34
CA GLU A 65 -13.79 -21.35 -21.85
C GLU A 65 -13.25 -20.19 -21.03
N ILE A 66 -13.10 -20.37 -19.71
CA ILE A 66 -12.43 -19.38 -18.83
C ILE A 66 -10.97 -19.19 -19.27
N SER A 67 -10.24 -20.28 -19.54
CA SER A 67 -8.87 -20.22 -20.06
C SER A 67 -8.79 -19.40 -21.34
N ARG A 68 -9.62 -19.73 -22.34
CA ARG A 68 -9.68 -18.99 -23.62
C ARG A 68 -10.04 -17.51 -23.42
N SER A 69 -10.88 -17.22 -22.44
CA SER A 69 -11.28 -15.86 -22.10
C SER A 69 -10.12 -15.05 -21.54
N VAL A 70 -9.34 -15.63 -20.63
CA VAL A 70 -8.15 -15.00 -20.05
C VAL A 70 -7.07 -14.81 -21.12
N ASP A 71 -6.77 -15.83 -21.93
CA ASP A 71 -5.76 -15.75 -23.00
C ASP A 71 -6.04 -14.64 -24.00
N ARG A 72 -7.32 -14.35 -24.23
CA ARG A 72 -7.74 -13.29 -25.15
C ARG A 72 -7.67 -11.89 -24.54
N LEU A 73 -8.00 -11.73 -23.26
CA LEU A 73 -8.08 -10.42 -22.61
C LEU A 73 -6.75 -9.98 -21.98
N LEU A 74 -6.00 -10.92 -21.42
CA LEU A 74 -4.79 -10.65 -20.64
C LEU A 74 -3.70 -9.90 -21.44
N PRO A 75 -3.40 -10.24 -22.71
CA PRO A 75 -2.37 -9.52 -23.47
C PRO A 75 -2.70 -8.03 -23.68
N GLU A 76 -3.98 -7.71 -23.92
CA GLU A 76 -4.44 -6.33 -24.07
C GLU A 76 -4.33 -5.57 -22.74
N LEU A 77 -4.78 -6.19 -21.64
CA LEU A 77 -4.66 -5.59 -20.31
C LEU A 77 -3.20 -5.37 -19.90
N LEU A 78 -2.30 -6.32 -20.17
CA LEU A 78 -0.86 -6.17 -19.91
C LEU A 78 -0.26 -5.03 -20.73
N THR A 79 -0.67 -4.86 -21.99
CA THR A 79 -0.22 -3.74 -22.80
C THR A 79 -0.68 -2.41 -22.18
N LYS A 80 -1.93 -2.34 -21.72
CA LYS A 80 -2.50 -1.16 -21.03
C LYS A 80 -1.92 -0.91 -19.65
N SER A 81 -1.38 -1.92 -18.99
CA SER A 81 -0.65 -1.75 -17.72
C SER A 81 0.72 -1.07 -17.94
N GLY A 82 1.21 -0.97 -19.17
CA GLY A 82 2.38 -0.14 -19.51
C GLY A 82 2.03 1.26 -20.01
N ASP A 83 0.75 1.66 -20.03
CA ASP A 83 0.28 2.91 -20.64
C ASP A 83 0.84 4.15 -19.93
N THR A 84 0.99 5.23 -20.69
CA THR A 84 1.53 6.47 -20.13
C THR A 84 0.54 7.22 -19.27
N THR A 85 -0.76 7.00 -19.49
CA THR A 85 -1.86 7.61 -18.76
C THR A 85 -2.12 6.85 -17.45
N PRO A 86 -1.90 7.45 -16.27
CA PRO A 86 -2.02 6.75 -14.99
C PRO A 86 -3.40 6.10 -14.77
N ARG A 87 -4.47 6.75 -15.25
CA ARG A 87 -5.83 6.22 -15.12
C ARG A 87 -6.05 4.93 -15.92
N ILE A 88 -5.43 4.80 -17.10
CA ILE A 88 -5.51 3.58 -17.93
C ILE A 88 -4.66 2.50 -17.27
N HIS A 89 -3.42 2.82 -16.89
CA HIS A 89 -2.51 1.94 -16.18
C HIS A 89 -3.15 1.33 -14.91
N ASN A 90 -3.64 2.19 -14.00
CA ASN A 90 -4.24 1.74 -12.73
C ASN A 90 -5.47 0.86 -12.95
N MET A 91 -6.31 1.19 -13.94
CA MET A 91 -7.47 0.39 -14.28
C MET A 91 -7.07 -0.99 -14.83
N ALA A 92 -6.04 -1.05 -15.66
CA ALA A 92 -5.52 -2.31 -16.21
C ALA A 92 -4.95 -3.21 -15.09
N VAL A 93 -4.07 -2.66 -14.26
CA VAL A 93 -3.48 -3.36 -13.10
C VAL A 93 -4.57 -3.89 -12.18
N HIS A 94 -5.50 -3.04 -11.76
CA HIS A 94 -6.61 -3.43 -10.91
C HIS A 94 -7.46 -4.53 -11.54
N THR A 95 -7.75 -4.45 -12.85
CA THR A 95 -8.53 -5.48 -13.57
C THR A 95 -7.80 -6.81 -13.59
N ILE A 96 -6.48 -6.83 -13.87
CA ILE A 96 -5.67 -8.05 -13.88
C ILE A 96 -5.64 -8.70 -12.49
N LEU A 97 -5.36 -7.94 -11.43
CA LEU A 97 -5.34 -8.46 -10.07
C LEU A 97 -6.71 -9.00 -9.64
N SER A 98 -7.78 -8.29 -9.98
CA SER A 98 -9.15 -8.74 -9.73
C SER A 98 -9.49 -10.05 -10.44
N MET A 99 -9.01 -10.24 -11.68
CA MET A 99 -9.14 -11.50 -12.40
C MET A 99 -8.36 -12.61 -11.69
N ALA A 100 -7.14 -12.33 -11.22
CA ALA A 100 -6.31 -13.30 -10.51
C ALA A 100 -6.90 -13.73 -9.15
N ASP A 101 -7.67 -12.87 -8.49
CA ASP A 101 -8.36 -13.19 -7.24
C ASP A 101 -9.62 -14.05 -7.44
N CYS A 102 -10.16 -14.14 -8.66
CA CYS A 102 -11.29 -15.01 -8.96
C CYS A 102 -10.86 -16.48 -8.92
N LYS A 103 -11.51 -17.30 -8.08
CA LYS A 103 -11.14 -18.73 -7.90
C LYS A 103 -11.07 -19.50 -9.23
N CYS A 104 -12.09 -19.32 -10.09
CA CYS A 104 -12.17 -19.99 -11.39
C CYS A 104 -11.03 -19.64 -12.36
N VAL A 105 -10.36 -18.49 -12.16
CA VAL A 105 -9.19 -18.07 -12.95
C VAL A 105 -7.89 -18.47 -12.23
N ARG A 106 -7.85 -18.36 -10.90
CA ARG A 106 -6.68 -18.69 -10.08
C ARG A 106 -6.26 -20.15 -10.26
N ASP A 107 -7.23 -21.06 -10.32
CA ASP A 107 -7.00 -22.49 -10.50
C ASP A 107 -6.38 -22.83 -11.88
N LEU A 108 -6.38 -21.89 -12.83
CA LEU A 108 -5.76 -22.05 -14.15
C LEU A 108 -4.30 -21.61 -14.21
N HIS A 109 -3.83 -20.85 -13.22
CA HIS A 109 -2.46 -20.35 -13.13
C HIS A 109 -1.95 -19.52 -14.33
N LEU A 110 -2.81 -19.08 -15.24
CA LEU A 110 -2.41 -18.35 -16.45
C LEU A 110 -1.80 -16.98 -16.13
N ILE A 111 -2.48 -16.17 -15.30
CA ILE A 111 -2.06 -14.80 -15.01
C ILE A 111 -0.68 -14.77 -14.34
N PRO A 112 -0.43 -15.51 -13.24
CA PRO A 112 0.88 -15.46 -12.60
C PRO A 112 2.00 -15.95 -13.51
N VAL A 113 1.79 -17.00 -14.32
CA VAL A 113 2.77 -17.51 -15.31
C VAL A 113 3.15 -16.44 -16.35
N HIS A 114 2.20 -15.60 -16.78
CA HIS A 114 2.50 -14.49 -17.69
C HIS A 114 3.26 -13.35 -17.00
N LEU A 115 2.90 -13.03 -15.76
CA LEU A 115 3.50 -11.94 -15.01
C LEU A 115 4.94 -12.26 -14.58
N SER A 116 5.20 -13.49 -14.14
CA SER A 116 6.49 -13.90 -13.56
C SER A 116 7.59 -14.25 -14.56
N ARG A 117 7.36 -14.05 -15.86
CA ARG A 117 8.40 -14.22 -16.89
C ARG A 117 9.57 -13.25 -16.66
N PRO A 118 10.84 -13.67 -16.83
CA PRO A 118 11.99 -12.79 -16.68
C PRO A 118 11.86 -11.48 -17.46
N VAL A 119 12.34 -10.39 -16.87
CA VAL A 119 12.32 -9.05 -17.46
C VAL A 119 13.69 -8.77 -18.07
N SER A 120 13.73 -8.42 -19.35
CA SER A 120 14.97 -8.01 -20.01
C SER A 120 15.25 -6.53 -19.77
N SER A 121 16.52 -6.11 -19.90
CA SER A 121 16.92 -4.70 -19.89
C SER A 121 16.32 -3.88 -21.03
N SER A 122 15.87 -4.54 -22.11
CA SER A 122 15.17 -3.92 -23.25
C SER A 122 13.67 -3.70 -23.00
N THR A 123 13.10 -4.29 -21.94
CA THR A 123 11.69 -4.10 -21.61
C THR A 123 11.45 -2.66 -21.18
N HIS A 124 10.39 -2.02 -21.67
CA HIS A 124 10.10 -0.65 -21.29
C HIS A 124 9.81 -0.53 -19.78
N GLN A 125 10.43 0.46 -19.13
CA GLN A 125 10.44 0.60 -17.66
C GLN A 125 9.05 0.58 -17.01
N ARG A 126 8.03 1.20 -17.62
CA ARG A 126 6.67 1.23 -17.05
C ARG A 126 6.01 -0.14 -17.05
N LEU A 127 6.19 -0.89 -18.14
CA LEU A 127 5.65 -2.23 -18.27
C LEU A 127 6.38 -3.20 -17.33
N ALA A 128 7.71 -3.10 -17.26
CA ALA A 128 8.52 -3.85 -16.32
C ALA A 128 8.08 -3.60 -14.86
N LEU A 129 7.96 -2.32 -14.48
CA LEU A 129 7.53 -1.92 -13.14
C LEU A 129 6.14 -2.47 -12.80
N SER A 130 5.16 -2.20 -13.67
CA SER A 130 3.79 -2.67 -13.50
C SER A 130 3.69 -4.19 -13.34
N ARG A 131 4.47 -4.96 -14.11
CA ARG A 131 4.51 -6.42 -14.00
C ARG A 131 5.08 -6.88 -12.67
N LEU A 132 6.21 -6.31 -12.24
CA LEU A 132 6.84 -6.69 -10.97
C LEU A 132 5.98 -6.32 -9.77
N GLU A 133 5.36 -5.14 -9.77
CA GLU A 133 4.44 -4.72 -8.71
C GLU A 133 3.22 -5.65 -8.63
N MET A 134 2.66 -6.06 -9.78
CA MET A 134 1.59 -7.07 -9.78
C MET A 134 2.07 -8.43 -9.23
N VAL A 135 3.28 -8.87 -9.57
CA VAL A 135 3.86 -10.11 -9.00
C VAL A 135 4.04 -9.98 -7.48
N GLU A 136 4.56 -8.86 -7.00
CA GLU A 136 4.70 -8.58 -5.57
C GLU A 136 3.34 -8.68 -4.85
N GLN A 137 2.31 -8.05 -5.39
CA GLN A 137 0.95 -8.13 -4.83
C GLN A 137 0.40 -9.57 -4.84
N LEU A 138 0.65 -10.35 -5.90
CA LEU A 138 0.23 -11.75 -5.95
C LEU A 138 0.97 -12.61 -4.90
N ILE A 139 2.25 -12.34 -4.65
CA ILE A 139 3.00 -13.04 -3.59
C ILE A 139 2.41 -12.73 -2.21
N LEU A 140 2.06 -11.47 -1.95
CA LEU A 140 1.46 -11.07 -0.67
C LEU A 140 0.07 -11.67 -0.46
N ASN A 141 -0.77 -11.69 -1.49
CA ASN A 141 -2.16 -12.14 -1.39
C ASN A 141 -2.30 -13.66 -1.47
N HIS A 142 -1.57 -14.33 -2.36
CA HIS A 142 -1.72 -15.77 -2.64
C HIS A 142 -0.58 -16.62 -2.09
N GLY A 143 0.53 -16.01 -1.68
CA GLY A 143 1.73 -16.70 -1.22
C GLY A 143 2.60 -17.25 -2.35
N ILE A 144 3.71 -17.89 -1.95
CA ILE A 144 4.61 -18.59 -2.86
C ILE A 144 4.15 -20.03 -2.98
N SER A 145 3.85 -20.47 -4.21
CA SER A 145 3.32 -21.80 -4.47
C SER A 145 4.42 -22.84 -4.62
N THR A 146 4.11 -24.07 -4.20
CA THR A 146 4.95 -25.26 -4.43
C THR A 146 4.65 -25.95 -5.76
N ASP A 147 3.54 -25.61 -6.42
CA ASP A 147 3.18 -26.17 -7.71
C ASP A 147 4.02 -25.56 -8.84
N LYS A 148 4.62 -26.43 -9.66
CA LYS A 148 5.50 -26.06 -10.77
C LYS A 148 4.78 -25.26 -11.86
N GLN A 149 3.47 -25.46 -12.03
CA GLN A 149 2.69 -24.79 -13.09
C GLN A 149 2.07 -23.47 -12.63
N SER A 150 2.08 -23.20 -11.33
CA SER A 150 1.50 -21.98 -10.73
C SER A 150 2.05 -20.66 -11.23
N GLY A 151 3.31 -20.64 -11.72
CA GLY A 151 4.03 -19.42 -12.07
C GLY A 151 4.55 -18.61 -10.87
N LEU A 152 4.15 -18.94 -9.64
CA LEU A 152 4.59 -18.28 -8.39
C LEU A 152 5.53 -19.17 -7.56
N THR A 153 6.35 -19.98 -8.24
CA THR A 153 7.34 -20.82 -7.54
C THR A 153 8.53 -20.01 -7.07
N CYS A 154 9.20 -20.45 -6.00
CA CYS A 154 10.45 -19.83 -5.55
C CYS A 154 11.46 -19.69 -6.69
N ARG A 155 11.54 -20.68 -7.59
CA ARG A 155 12.50 -20.67 -8.71
C ARG A 155 12.17 -19.56 -9.70
N THR A 156 10.94 -19.55 -10.22
CA THR A 156 10.50 -18.55 -11.21
C THR A 156 10.61 -17.13 -10.64
N LEU A 157 10.22 -16.94 -9.38
CA LEU A 157 10.30 -15.64 -8.72
C LEU A 157 11.75 -15.20 -8.45
N SER A 158 12.66 -16.14 -8.13
CA SER A 158 14.09 -15.84 -7.98
C SER A 158 14.73 -15.45 -9.32
N GLU A 159 14.42 -16.18 -10.39
CA GLU A 159 14.88 -15.88 -11.76
C GLU A 159 14.35 -14.51 -12.21
N LEU A 160 13.06 -14.22 -11.95
CA LEU A 160 12.45 -12.92 -12.22
C LEU A 160 13.15 -11.79 -11.47
N GLY A 161 13.28 -11.90 -10.15
CA GLY A 161 13.93 -10.89 -9.32
C GLY A 161 15.39 -10.65 -9.74
N SER A 162 16.14 -11.72 -10.00
CA SER A 162 17.52 -11.62 -10.48
C SER A 162 17.62 -10.92 -11.85
N SER A 163 16.67 -11.16 -12.76
CA SER A 163 16.63 -10.47 -14.06
C SER A 163 16.33 -8.97 -13.90
N GLY A 164 15.40 -8.62 -13.01
CA GLY A 164 14.99 -7.24 -12.77
C GLY A 164 16.01 -6.39 -12.01
N LEU A 165 16.91 -7.01 -11.22
CA LEU A 165 18.05 -6.31 -10.60
C LEU A 165 18.99 -5.62 -11.61
N HIS A 166 19.08 -6.15 -12.82
CA HIS A 166 19.94 -5.62 -13.88
C HIS A 166 19.23 -4.63 -14.82
N HIS A 167 17.99 -4.26 -14.50
CA HIS A 167 17.22 -3.33 -15.31
C HIS A 167 17.75 -1.88 -15.15
N PRO A 168 17.77 -1.06 -16.23
CA PRO A 168 18.31 0.31 -16.17
C PRO A 168 17.52 1.26 -15.24
N ALA A 169 16.21 1.08 -15.14
CA ALA A 169 15.37 1.89 -14.26
C ALA A 169 15.48 1.47 -12.79
N GLU A 170 15.77 2.43 -11.90
CA GLU A 170 15.93 2.18 -10.46
C GLU A 170 14.67 1.63 -9.78
N ALA A 171 13.50 2.17 -10.11
CA ALA A 171 12.24 1.71 -9.57
C ALA A 171 12.04 0.19 -9.80
N VAL A 172 12.37 -0.30 -11.00
CA VAL A 172 12.28 -1.73 -11.34
C VAL A 172 13.26 -2.56 -10.50
N ARG A 173 14.49 -2.08 -10.30
CA ARG A 173 15.47 -2.75 -9.43
C ARG A 173 14.97 -2.85 -7.98
N LYS A 174 14.36 -1.78 -7.46
CA LYS A 174 13.83 -1.75 -6.09
C LYS A 174 12.65 -2.69 -5.87
N VAL A 175 11.74 -2.83 -6.83
CA VAL A 175 10.69 -3.87 -6.73
C VAL A 175 11.30 -5.27 -6.81
N SER A 176 12.29 -5.47 -7.68
CA SER A 176 12.98 -6.76 -7.83
C SER A 176 13.69 -7.20 -6.56
N GLU A 177 14.34 -6.27 -5.86
CA GLU A 177 14.93 -6.46 -4.54
C GLU A 177 13.87 -6.94 -3.53
N ARG A 178 12.72 -6.27 -3.45
CA ARG A 178 11.63 -6.68 -2.54
C ARG A 178 11.08 -8.08 -2.86
N ILE A 179 10.91 -8.41 -4.14
CA ILE A 179 10.51 -9.77 -4.55
C ILE A 179 11.54 -10.81 -4.09
N LEU A 180 12.83 -10.56 -4.30
CA LEU A 180 13.89 -11.47 -3.84
C LEU A 180 13.89 -11.63 -2.32
N VAL A 181 13.68 -10.55 -1.58
CA VAL A 181 13.53 -10.56 -0.12
C VAL A 181 12.34 -11.42 0.31
N LEU A 182 11.18 -11.30 -0.34
CA LEU A 182 10.01 -12.13 -0.07
C LEU A 182 10.29 -13.62 -0.33
N VAL A 183 10.95 -13.95 -1.45
CA VAL A 183 11.31 -15.33 -1.77
C VAL A 183 12.37 -15.88 -0.82
N TYR A 184 13.33 -15.05 -0.41
CA TYR A 184 14.41 -15.42 0.51
C TYR A 184 13.88 -15.78 1.90
N LYS A 185 12.85 -15.07 2.39
CA LYS A 185 12.16 -15.42 3.64
C LYS A 185 11.62 -16.86 3.63
N VAL A 186 11.18 -17.35 2.48
CA VAL A 186 10.65 -18.72 2.32
C VAL A 186 11.75 -19.74 2.02
N ASN A 187 12.63 -19.46 1.05
CA ASN A 187 13.69 -20.39 0.64
C ASN A 187 15.03 -19.67 0.35
N PRO A 188 15.86 -19.45 1.38
CA PRO A 188 17.15 -18.76 1.23
C PRO A 188 18.14 -19.48 0.32
N ARG A 189 18.14 -20.82 0.34
CA ARG A 189 19.12 -21.63 -0.38
C ARG A 189 18.98 -21.45 -1.88
N LEU A 190 17.74 -21.38 -2.36
CA LEU A 190 17.45 -21.23 -3.78
C LEU A 190 17.85 -19.83 -4.28
N VAL A 191 17.52 -18.78 -3.53
CA VAL A 191 17.87 -17.40 -3.88
C VAL A 191 19.39 -17.23 -3.96
N ARG A 192 20.15 -17.77 -2.99
CA ARG A 192 21.62 -17.74 -3.01
C ARG A 192 22.21 -18.46 -4.21
N LYS A 193 21.60 -19.56 -4.67
CA LYS A 193 22.05 -20.28 -5.87
C LYS A 193 21.83 -19.48 -7.16
N GLN A 194 20.83 -18.61 -7.18
CA GLN A 194 20.47 -17.81 -8.35
C GLN A 194 21.32 -16.53 -8.48
N LEU A 195 21.84 -16.01 -7.37
CA LEU A 195 22.66 -14.81 -7.31
C LEU A 195 24.16 -15.14 -7.42
N PRO A 196 25.01 -14.15 -7.80
CA PRO A 196 26.45 -14.31 -7.70
C PRO A 196 26.90 -14.66 -6.27
N PRO A 197 28.07 -15.31 -6.10
CA PRO A 197 28.57 -15.68 -4.78
C PRO A 197 28.74 -14.43 -3.91
N ASP A 198 28.49 -14.60 -2.61
CA ASP A 198 28.61 -13.54 -1.62
C ASP A 198 30.09 -13.38 -1.19
N ASP A 199 30.87 -12.73 -2.03
CA ASP A 199 32.28 -12.42 -1.82
C ASP A 199 32.55 -10.91 -1.78
N ASP A 200 33.74 -10.52 -1.33
CA ASP A 200 34.14 -9.12 -1.22
C ASP A 200 34.11 -8.38 -2.56
N ILE A 201 34.26 -9.10 -3.68
CA ILE A 201 34.20 -8.54 -5.03
C ILE A 201 32.76 -8.18 -5.38
N THR A 202 31.81 -9.09 -5.18
CA THR A 202 30.39 -8.85 -5.45
C THR A 202 29.81 -7.79 -4.52
N ARG A 203 30.23 -7.75 -3.24
CA ARG A 203 29.84 -6.72 -2.27
C ARG A 203 30.37 -5.31 -2.58
N ARG A 204 31.33 -5.13 -3.52
CA ARG A 204 31.70 -3.79 -4.01
C ARG A 204 30.60 -3.17 -4.88
N ASN A 205 29.76 -3.98 -5.52
CA ASN A 205 28.62 -3.48 -6.26
C ASN A 205 27.52 -3.06 -5.27
N LEU A 206 27.13 -1.79 -5.31
CA LEU A 206 26.16 -1.20 -4.39
C LEU A 206 24.82 -1.97 -4.36
N LEU A 207 24.39 -2.52 -5.50
CA LEU A 207 23.14 -3.28 -5.62
C LEU A 207 23.18 -4.56 -4.77
N TYR A 208 24.21 -5.38 -4.97
CA TYR A 208 24.38 -6.62 -4.22
C TYR A 208 24.70 -6.37 -2.75
N ARG A 209 25.43 -5.29 -2.44
CA ARG A 209 25.72 -4.91 -1.06
C ARG A 209 24.45 -4.62 -0.26
N GLN A 210 23.51 -3.87 -0.83
CA GLN A 210 22.22 -3.58 -0.18
C GLN A 210 21.39 -4.86 -0.01
N LEU A 211 21.28 -5.66 -1.08
CA LEU A 211 20.50 -6.89 -1.05
C LEU A 211 21.04 -7.93 -0.05
N PHE A 212 22.36 -8.15 -0.02
CA PHE A 212 22.96 -9.08 0.93
C PHE A 212 22.86 -8.58 2.38
N HIS A 213 22.92 -7.26 2.59
CA HIS A 213 22.64 -6.70 3.92
C HIS A 213 21.22 -7.02 4.39
N GLU A 214 20.21 -6.89 3.53
CA GLU A 214 18.83 -7.29 3.85
C GLU A 214 18.71 -8.79 4.16
N PHE A 215 19.45 -9.65 3.45
CA PHE A 215 19.49 -11.09 3.75
C PHE A 215 20.15 -11.38 5.11
N ASP A 216 21.25 -10.69 5.43
CA ASP A 216 21.93 -10.80 6.72
C ASP A 216 20.99 -10.41 7.87
N LEU A 217 20.18 -9.35 7.70
CA LEU A 217 19.16 -8.93 8.67
C LEU A 217 18.08 -10.00 8.87
N ILE A 218 17.62 -10.64 7.80
CA ILE A 218 16.63 -11.74 7.87
C ILE A 218 17.20 -12.95 8.59
N ASP A 219 18.44 -13.34 8.29
CA ASP A 219 19.08 -14.49 8.92
C ASP A 219 19.33 -14.24 10.42
N LEU A 220 19.72 -13.02 10.78
CA LEU A 220 19.87 -12.61 12.18
C LEU A 220 18.53 -12.65 12.92
N GLN A 221 17.46 -12.16 12.30
CA GLN A 221 16.12 -12.20 12.87
C GLN A 221 15.63 -13.65 13.08
N ARG A 222 15.82 -14.51 12.08
CA ARG A 222 15.45 -15.93 12.18
C ARG A 222 16.23 -16.65 13.29
N LYS A 223 17.52 -16.33 13.45
CA LYS A 223 18.33 -16.88 14.54
C LYS A 223 17.78 -16.47 15.91
N LYS A 224 17.43 -15.18 16.08
CA LYS A 224 16.82 -14.69 17.33
C LYS A 224 15.48 -15.35 17.64
N GLU A 225 14.64 -15.59 16.64
CA GLU A 225 13.35 -16.27 16.79
C GLU A 225 13.50 -17.75 17.20
N LEU A 226 14.52 -18.44 16.68
CA LEU A 226 14.84 -19.81 17.08
C LEU A 226 15.36 -19.86 18.53
N GLU A 227 16.20 -18.90 18.93
CA GLU A 227 16.73 -18.78 20.30
C GLU A 227 15.63 -18.45 21.31
N SER A 228 14.67 -17.57 20.97
CA SER A 228 13.55 -17.19 21.86
C SER A 228 12.51 -18.32 22.02
N THR A 229 12.22 -19.06 20.95
CA THR A 229 11.30 -20.22 21.00
C THR A 229 11.88 -21.37 21.82
N SER A 230 13.21 -21.54 21.77
CA SER A 230 13.92 -22.54 22.57
C SER A 230 13.92 -22.21 24.08
N GLN A 231 13.92 -20.93 24.46
CA GLN A 231 13.85 -20.52 25.87
C GLN A 231 12.43 -20.62 26.45
N ALA A 232 11.38 -20.41 25.65
CA ALA A 232 9.99 -20.51 26.09
C ALA A 232 9.52 -21.96 26.41
N SER A 233 10.24 -22.98 25.96
CA SER A 233 9.92 -24.39 26.20
C SER A 233 10.53 -24.96 27.49
N THR A 234 11.17 -24.15 28.33
CA THR A 234 11.93 -24.63 29.52
C THR A 234 11.33 -24.23 30.88
N VAL A 235 10.04 -23.94 30.96
CA VAL A 235 9.36 -23.72 32.25
C VAL A 235 8.40 -24.88 32.54
N THR A 236 8.95 -26.00 33.01
CA THR A 236 8.22 -26.95 33.85
C THR A 236 9.08 -27.21 35.09
N PRO A 237 8.58 -26.93 36.30
CA PRO A 237 9.34 -27.16 37.52
C PRO A 237 9.21 -28.62 37.90
N THR A 238 10.33 -29.35 38.00
CA THR A 238 10.33 -30.62 38.73
C THR A 238 11.64 -30.76 39.50
N ASN A 239 11.50 -30.56 40.80
CA ASN A 239 12.45 -31.02 41.81
C ASN A 239 12.63 -32.53 41.67
N GLN A 240 13.88 -33.00 41.51
CA GLN A 240 14.39 -34.11 42.31
C GLN A 240 15.91 -34.29 42.15
N SER A 241 16.56 -34.24 43.30
CA SER A 241 17.95 -34.58 43.57
C SER A 241 18.13 -36.11 43.58
N ARG A 242 19.15 -36.66 42.88
CA ARG A 242 20.32 -37.36 43.48
C ARG A 242 21.09 -38.24 42.47
N ASN A 243 22.43 -38.07 42.57
CA ASN A 243 23.53 -39.05 42.46
C ASN A 243 23.90 -39.65 41.08
N LYS A 244 25.03 -39.23 40.51
CA LYS A 244 26.40 -39.84 40.55
C LYS A 244 26.53 -41.01 39.56
N SER A 245 27.43 -41.02 38.57
CA SER A 245 28.88 -41.10 38.72
C SER A 245 29.62 -41.06 37.36
N ILE A 246 30.80 -40.39 37.30
CA ILE A 246 32.13 -40.87 36.81
C ILE A 246 32.21 -41.33 35.32
N ASN A 247 33.04 -40.78 34.41
CA ASN A 247 34.48 -40.51 34.48
C ASN A 247 34.97 -39.67 33.27
N ASN A 248 35.98 -38.82 33.50
CA ASN A 248 37.21 -38.55 32.70
C ASN A 248 37.15 -38.19 31.19
N ASN A 249 38.02 -37.33 30.61
CA ASN A 249 39.02 -36.34 31.04
C ASN A 249 39.60 -35.67 29.76
N TYR A 250 40.40 -34.60 29.93
CA TYR A 250 41.21 -33.80 28.99
C TYR A 250 40.49 -32.62 28.28
N ASN A 251 40.70 -31.35 28.69
CA ASN A 251 41.89 -30.45 28.62
C ASN A 251 42.35 -30.23 27.18
N ASP A 252 42.73 -29.06 26.67
CA ASP A 252 43.00 -27.69 27.13
C ASP A 252 43.15 -26.92 25.78
N THR A 253 42.90 -25.63 25.58
CA THR A 253 43.67 -24.52 26.14
C THR A 253 43.05 -23.20 25.66
N ALA A 254 43.15 -22.20 26.53
CA ALA A 254 42.77 -20.81 26.31
C ALA A 254 43.68 -20.06 25.33
N ASN A 255 43.19 -18.96 24.76
CA ASN A 255 43.88 -17.70 25.02
C ASN A 255 42.98 -16.45 24.94
N VAL A 256 43.29 -15.54 25.85
CA VAL A 256 42.59 -14.32 26.25
C VAL A 256 43.28 -13.13 25.60
N THR A 257 42.52 -12.12 25.14
CA THR A 257 42.94 -10.73 25.34
C THR A 257 41.74 -9.80 25.41
N LYS A 258 41.62 -9.14 26.57
CA LYS A 258 40.75 -8.00 26.87
C LYS A 258 41.48 -6.72 26.47
N THR A 259 40.79 -5.74 25.91
CA THR A 259 41.09 -4.31 26.14
C THR A 259 39.83 -3.46 26.03
N SER A 260 39.81 -2.45 26.88
CA SER A 260 38.78 -1.51 27.32
C SER A 260 38.38 -0.40 26.33
N SER A 261 37.19 0.14 26.59
CA SER A 261 36.49 1.38 26.14
C SER A 261 37.37 2.67 26.18
N PRO A 262 36.96 3.84 25.59
CA PRO A 262 35.73 4.56 25.94
C PRO A 262 35.02 5.40 24.83
N SER A 263 33.85 5.92 25.25
CA SER A 263 32.83 6.76 24.61
C SER A 263 33.29 8.09 23.97
N ARG A 264 32.66 8.52 22.86
CA ARG A 264 32.17 9.91 22.66
C ARG A 264 31.32 10.12 21.38
N ALA A 265 30.19 10.80 21.60
CA ALA A 265 29.52 11.84 20.80
C ALA A 265 29.19 11.68 19.30
N SER A 266 27.91 11.93 19.00
CA SER A 266 27.27 12.20 17.71
C SER A 266 27.91 13.37 16.93
N PRO A 267 27.59 13.54 15.63
CA PRO A 267 26.39 14.32 15.31
C PRO A 267 25.48 13.71 14.23
N ILE A 268 24.23 14.11 14.40
CA ILE A 268 23.07 14.05 13.51
C ILE A 268 23.37 14.81 12.22
N ASN A 269 23.07 14.22 11.05
CA ASN A 269 22.81 14.98 9.83
C ASN A 269 21.48 14.51 9.22
N VAL A 270 20.52 15.43 9.26
CA VAL A 270 19.16 15.33 8.73
C VAL A 270 19.23 15.67 7.23
N GLY A 271 18.84 14.72 6.38
CA GLY A 271 18.57 14.95 4.96
C GLY A 271 17.08 14.77 4.73
N THR A 272 16.38 15.90 4.67
CA THR A 272 14.93 16.02 4.48
C THR A 272 14.58 15.92 2.99
N GLU A 273 13.94 14.83 2.58
CA GLU A 273 13.10 14.81 1.37
C GLU A 273 11.84 14.00 1.68
N SER A 274 10.69 14.69 1.76
CA SER A 274 9.38 14.07 1.91
C SER A 274 8.38 14.84 1.07
N SER A 275 8.02 14.25 -0.07
CA SER A 275 6.86 14.56 -0.88
C SER A 275 5.94 13.33 -0.82
N THR A 276 4.83 13.44 -0.10
CA THR A 276 3.83 12.36 -0.05
C THR A 276 2.43 12.91 -0.25
N SER A 277 1.96 12.80 -1.49
CA SER A 277 0.55 12.64 -1.81
C SER A 277 0.07 11.30 -1.25
N VAL A 278 -1.04 11.30 -0.51
CA VAL A 278 -1.48 10.14 0.27
C VAL A 278 -2.38 9.23 -0.57
N THR A 279 -1.76 8.25 -1.22
CA THR A 279 -2.40 6.96 -1.49
C THR A 279 -2.07 6.01 -0.34
N SER A 280 -2.99 5.09 -0.03
CA SER A 280 -3.08 4.25 1.18
C SER A 280 -1.74 3.67 1.73
N PRO A 281 -1.64 3.41 3.04
CA PRO A 281 -0.38 3.04 3.70
C PRO A 281 0.01 1.61 3.39
N SER A 282 1.29 1.42 3.09
CA SER A 282 1.94 0.12 3.04
C SER A 282 2.14 -0.48 4.43
N GLU A 283 2.06 -1.81 4.46
CA GLU A 283 2.16 -2.68 5.61
C GLU A 283 3.57 -2.72 6.20
N ASN A 284 3.67 -2.51 7.52
CA ASN A 284 4.76 -3.03 8.33
C ASN A 284 4.19 -3.35 9.72
N SER A 285 3.90 -4.62 9.99
CA SER A 285 3.94 -5.20 11.34
C SER A 285 3.86 -6.71 11.24
N GLY A 286 4.97 -7.36 11.59
CA GLY A 286 4.92 -8.71 12.12
C GLY A 286 4.06 -8.74 13.38
N ASP A 287 3.47 -9.90 13.61
CA ASP A 287 2.43 -10.23 14.58
C ASP A 287 2.55 -9.49 15.93
N HIS A 288 1.90 -8.34 16.00
CA HIS A 288 1.38 -7.80 17.23
C HIS A 288 -0.14 -7.76 17.04
N LYS A 289 -0.86 -8.33 18.00
CA LYS A 289 -2.25 -8.00 18.29
C LYS A 289 -2.32 -6.54 18.73
N GLY A 290 -1.94 -5.64 17.83
CA GLY A 290 -1.60 -4.25 18.06
C GLY A 290 -2.52 -3.37 17.23
N ASP A 291 -3.16 -2.44 17.92
CA ASP A 291 -4.18 -1.54 17.38
C ASP A 291 -3.78 -0.96 16.02
N LYS A 292 -4.52 -1.29 14.97
CA LYS A 292 -4.39 -0.66 13.65
C LYS A 292 -4.52 0.86 13.85
N MET A 293 -3.47 1.62 13.55
CA MET A 293 -3.34 3.04 13.85
C MET A 293 -3.23 3.86 12.57
N CYS A 294 -3.84 5.05 12.55
CA CYS A 294 -3.67 5.97 11.44
C CYS A 294 -2.26 6.60 11.42
N ILE A 295 -1.49 6.43 10.34
CA ILE A 295 -0.15 7.05 10.21
C ILE A 295 -0.16 8.59 10.27
N PHE A 296 -1.24 9.24 9.83
CA PHE A 296 -1.30 10.71 9.77
C PHE A 296 -1.74 11.37 11.06
N CYS A 297 -2.72 10.83 11.79
CA CYS A 297 -3.18 11.42 13.05
C CYS A 297 -2.87 10.59 14.30
N LEU A 298 -2.33 9.38 14.12
CA LEU A 298 -1.97 8.43 15.19
C LEU A 298 -3.15 8.04 16.08
N SER A 299 -4.39 8.29 15.66
CA SER A 299 -5.55 7.79 16.38
C SER A 299 -5.62 6.27 16.27
N LYS A 300 -5.95 5.64 17.40
CA LYS A 300 -6.32 4.23 17.51
C LYS A 300 -7.84 4.13 17.57
N GLY A 301 -8.41 3.25 16.77
CA GLY A 301 -9.85 3.06 16.67
C GLY A 301 -10.15 1.58 16.78
N GLN A 302 -11.13 1.24 17.61
CA GLN A 302 -11.52 -0.14 17.90
C GLN A 302 -12.07 -0.90 16.67
N ALA A 303 -12.20 -0.22 15.52
CA ALA A 303 -12.74 -0.74 14.26
C ALA A 303 -11.92 -0.31 13.03
N TYR A 304 -10.63 0.04 13.15
CA TYR A 304 -9.81 0.25 11.96
C TYR A 304 -9.49 -1.10 11.29
N SER A 305 -10.47 -1.72 10.63
CA SER A 305 -10.18 -2.66 9.55
C SER A 305 -9.44 -1.93 8.41
N GLU A 306 -8.83 -2.66 7.48
CA GLU A 306 -8.16 -2.05 6.31
C GLU A 306 -9.11 -1.10 5.55
N GLU A 307 -10.37 -1.51 5.38
CA GLU A 307 -11.45 -0.70 4.82
C GLU A 307 -11.81 0.51 5.72
N GLY A 308 -11.85 0.33 7.04
CA GLY A 308 -12.11 1.42 8.00
C GLY A 308 -11.02 2.50 7.97
N LEU A 309 -9.78 2.12 7.69
CA LEU A 309 -8.64 3.02 7.58
C LEU A 309 -8.70 3.83 6.27
N ASN A 310 -9.08 3.21 5.15
CA ASN A 310 -9.36 3.90 3.89
C ASN A 310 -10.48 4.95 4.04
N ILE A 311 -11.58 4.58 4.71
CA ILE A 311 -12.68 5.51 5.03
C ILE A 311 -12.16 6.68 5.88
N HIS A 312 -11.30 6.39 6.86
CA HIS A 312 -10.71 7.42 7.71
C HIS A 312 -9.87 8.42 6.92
N TYR A 313 -8.96 7.96 6.06
CA TYR A 313 -8.15 8.86 5.21
C TYR A 313 -9.03 9.76 4.33
N TRP A 314 -10.06 9.17 3.74
CA TRP A 314 -10.94 9.87 2.82
C TRP A 314 -11.88 10.87 3.52
N ARG A 315 -12.49 10.49 4.64
CA ARG A 315 -13.60 11.23 5.24
C ARG A 315 -13.26 11.99 6.51
N THR A 316 -12.44 11.42 7.40
CA THR A 316 -12.39 11.88 8.80
C THR A 316 -11.01 12.23 9.33
N CYS A 317 -9.92 11.85 8.67
CA CYS A 317 -8.56 12.12 9.15
C CYS A 317 -8.29 13.63 9.23
N PRO A 318 -8.10 14.21 10.43
CA PRO A 318 -7.96 15.66 10.57
C PRO A 318 -6.66 16.23 9.99
N MET A 319 -5.69 15.36 9.70
CA MET A 319 -4.39 15.73 9.15
C MET A 319 -4.39 15.83 7.63
N LEU A 320 -5.47 15.38 6.99
CA LEU A 320 -5.63 15.35 5.55
C LEU A 320 -6.75 16.27 5.11
N THR A 321 -6.67 16.77 3.88
CA THR A 321 -7.71 17.59 3.23
C THR A 321 -7.89 17.16 1.79
N ARG A 322 -9.04 17.49 1.20
CA ARG A 322 -9.30 17.28 -0.22
C ARG A 322 -8.88 18.53 -0.98
N CYS A 323 -7.98 18.40 -1.94
CA CYS A 323 -7.59 19.51 -2.81
C CYS A 323 -8.81 19.98 -3.61
N ASP A 324 -9.11 21.28 -3.59
CA ASP A 324 -10.28 21.82 -4.30
C ASP A 324 -10.15 21.74 -5.82
N SER A 325 -8.93 21.63 -6.33
CA SER A 325 -8.67 21.62 -7.77
C SER A 325 -8.66 20.22 -8.38
N CYS A 326 -7.85 19.29 -7.89
CA CYS A 326 -7.75 17.92 -8.43
C CYS A 326 -8.58 16.89 -7.65
N LYS A 327 -9.19 17.29 -6.52
CA LYS A 327 -10.02 16.44 -5.66
C LYS A 327 -9.29 15.26 -5.00
N GLN A 328 -7.96 15.18 -5.08
CA GLN A 328 -7.13 14.23 -4.34
C GLN A 328 -7.12 14.56 -2.84
N VAL A 329 -6.92 13.54 -2.01
CA VAL A 329 -6.67 13.71 -0.58
C VAL A 329 -5.18 13.90 -0.37
N VAL A 330 -4.79 14.96 0.33
CA VAL A 330 -3.40 15.35 0.58
C VAL A 330 -3.22 15.76 2.03
N GLU A 331 -1.99 15.68 2.56
CA GLU A 331 -1.69 16.24 3.87
C GLU A 331 -1.85 17.76 3.87
N ILE A 332 -2.43 18.31 4.93
CA ILE A 332 -2.68 19.76 5.03
C ILE A 332 -1.38 20.57 5.01
N SER A 333 -0.32 20.06 5.65
CA SER A 333 1.02 20.67 5.65
C SER A 333 1.60 20.76 4.23
N TYR A 334 1.32 19.75 3.39
CA TYR A 334 1.87 19.62 2.05
C TYR A 334 0.99 20.20 0.93
N LEU A 335 -0.23 20.66 1.24
CA LEU A 335 -1.19 21.14 0.24
C LEU A 335 -0.63 22.28 -0.65
N SER A 336 0.16 23.20 -0.09
CA SER A 336 0.78 24.28 -0.88
C SER A 336 1.79 23.73 -1.90
N SER A 337 2.61 22.75 -1.51
CA SER A 337 3.55 22.10 -2.43
C SER A 337 2.82 21.31 -3.51
N HIS A 338 1.78 20.57 -3.10
CA HIS A 338 0.92 19.83 -4.03
C HIS A 338 0.33 20.76 -5.11
N LEU A 339 -0.25 21.90 -4.72
CA LEU A 339 -0.85 22.85 -5.67
C LEU A 339 0.15 23.41 -6.68
N LEU A 340 1.42 23.56 -6.32
CA LEU A 340 2.46 24.13 -7.18
C LEU A 340 3.15 23.09 -8.07
N ASN A 341 3.33 21.87 -7.56
CA ASN A 341 4.22 20.88 -8.19
C ASN A 341 3.48 19.66 -8.76
N GLU A 342 2.42 19.19 -8.08
CA GLU A 342 1.80 17.89 -8.34
C GLU A 342 0.36 17.99 -8.88
N CYS A 343 -0.33 19.09 -8.61
CA CYS A 343 -1.75 19.23 -8.93
C CYS A 343 -2.00 19.25 -10.44
N ASP A 344 -3.08 18.58 -10.88
CA ASP A 344 -3.57 18.60 -12.27
C ASP A 344 -3.78 20.03 -12.78
N GLN A 345 -4.12 20.95 -11.88
CA GLN A 345 -4.39 22.36 -12.16
C GLN A 345 -3.28 23.31 -11.68
N ARG A 346 -2.06 22.80 -11.49
CA ARG A 346 -0.91 23.60 -11.00
C ARG A 346 -0.65 24.87 -11.79
N ASN A 347 -0.94 24.85 -13.10
CA ASN A 347 -0.74 26.00 -13.99
C ASN A 347 -1.60 27.21 -13.60
N ASN A 348 -2.66 27.02 -12.81
CA ASN A 348 -3.50 28.11 -12.30
C ASN A 348 -2.97 28.71 -11.00
N TYR A 349 -1.87 28.18 -10.44
CA TYR A 349 -1.30 28.58 -9.17
C TYR A 349 0.11 29.13 -9.34
N VAL A 350 0.40 30.20 -8.61
CA VAL A 350 1.71 30.85 -8.54
C VAL A 350 2.15 30.88 -7.08
N LYS A 351 3.44 30.64 -6.85
CA LYS A 351 4.04 30.75 -5.53
C LYS A 351 4.25 32.23 -5.19
N CYS A 352 3.73 32.68 -4.05
CA CYS A 352 4.05 34.03 -3.57
C CYS A 352 5.45 34.05 -2.93
N ASP A 353 6.33 34.94 -3.38
CA ASP A 353 7.69 35.05 -2.86
C ASP A 353 7.74 35.59 -1.42
N THR A 354 6.77 36.41 -1.03
CA THR A 354 6.67 36.96 0.32
C THR A 354 6.19 35.90 1.31
N CYS A 355 4.98 35.37 1.13
CA CYS A 355 4.36 34.47 2.12
C CYS A 355 4.57 32.97 1.86
N ARG A 356 5.19 32.61 0.72
CA ARG A 356 5.47 31.23 0.25
C ARG A 356 4.25 30.34 0.01
N GLN A 357 3.04 30.89 0.02
CA GLN A 357 1.80 30.14 -0.25
C GLN A 357 1.55 29.98 -1.76
N ALA A 358 0.78 28.94 -2.11
CA ALA A 358 0.23 28.75 -3.45
C ALA A 358 -1.03 29.60 -3.62
N ILE A 359 -0.98 30.59 -4.52
CA ILE A 359 -2.07 31.54 -4.77
C ILE A 359 -2.57 31.34 -6.20
N LEU A 360 -3.88 31.45 -6.42
CA LEU A 360 -4.43 31.42 -7.77
C LEU A 360 -3.90 32.62 -8.55
N GLU A 361 -3.43 32.39 -9.78
CA GLU A 361 -2.86 33.43 -10.64
C GLU A 361 -3.81 34.63 -10.78
N LYS A 362 -5.11 34.35 -10.93
CA LYS A 362 -6.18 35.36 -11.06
C LYS A 362 -6.36 36.27 -9.85
N SER A 363 -5.94 35.84 -8.65
CA SER A 363 -6.09 36.61 -7.40
C SER A 363 -4.76 37.07 -6.81
N PHE A 364 -3.65 36.91 -7.56
CA PHE A 364 -2.32 37.23 -7.08
C PHE A 364 -2.14 38.73 -6.77
N ILE A 365 -2.69 39.61 -7.60
CA ILE A 365 -2.60 41.07 -7.42
C ILE A 365 -3.28 41.50 -6.11
N ASP A 366 -4.49 41.00 -5.86
CA ASP A 366 -5.24 41.31 -4.64
C ASP A 366 -4.58 40.71 -3.40
N HIS A 367 -3.99 39.50 -3.53
CA HIS A 367 -3.21 38.88 -2.46
C HIS A 367 -1.97 39.71 -2.11
N SER A 368 -1.21 40.19 -3.11
CA SER A 368 0.02 40.94 -2.90
C SER A 368 -0.20 42.30 -2.22
N LYS A 369 -1.40 42.89 -2.39
CA LYS A 369 -1.80 44.15 -1.74
C LYS A 369 -2.37 43.95 -0.33
N ASN A 370 -2.60 42.71 0.09
CA ASN A 370 -3.21 42.41 1.37
C ASN A 370 -2.15 42.41 2.48
N ASP A 371 -2.38 43.17 3.55
CA ASP A 371 -1.49 43.24 4.72
C ASP A 371 -1.27 41.89 5.42
N ARG A 372 -2.11 40.88 5.12
CA ARG A 372 -1.94 39.51 5.63
C ARG A 372 -0.84 38.72 4.89
N CYS A 373 -0.35 39.22 3.76
CA CYS A 373 0.77 38.63 3.03
C CYS A 373 2.10 39.07 3.66
N THR A 374 2.49 38.40 4.76
CA THR A 374 3.77 38.67 5.43
C THR A 374 4.72 37.48 5.35
N LYS A 375 6.02 37.77 5.35
CA LYS A 375 7.08 36.76 5.31
C LYS A 375 7.00 35.86 6.55
N PRO A 376 6.89 34.53 6.40
CA PRO A 376 6.90 33.64 7.55
C PRO A 376 8.30 33.64 8.19
N MET A 377 8.35 33.45 9.51
CA MET A 377 9.60 33.23 10.23
C MET A 377 10.27 31.92 9.76
N ASP A 378 11.59 31.82 9.88
CA ASP A 378 12.30 30.60 9.50
C ASP A 378 11.85 29.42 10.37
N GLY A 379 11.58 28.28 9.72
CA GLY A 379 10.99 27.09 10.35
C GLY A 379 9.46 27.17 10.59
N TYR A 380 8.81 28.25 10.17
CA TYR A 380 7.35 28.40 10.21
C TYR A 380 6.74 28.44 8.82
N GLU A 381 5.56 27.87 8.69
CA GLU A 381 4.76 27.83 7.47
C GLU A 381 3.34 28.31 7.75
N ARG A 382 2.66 28.83 6.74
CA ARG A 382 1.27 29.25 6.88
C ARG A 382 0.33 28.09 6.62
N CYS A 383 -0.53 27.80 7.59
CA CYS A 383 -1.61 26.83 7.41
C CYS A 383 -2.49 27.23 6.21
N PRO A 384 -2.69 26.37 5.20
CA PRO A 384 -3.50 26.73 4.04
C PRO A 384 -4.99 26.88 4.38
N LEU A 385 -5.44 26.37 5.52
CA LEU A 385 -6.84 26.43 5.96
C LEU A 385 -7.16 27.70 6.76
N CYS A 386 -6.34 28.05 7.75
CA CYS A 386 -6.59 29.18 8.66
C CYS A 386 -5.58 30.33 8.53
N ARG A 387 -4.52 30.16 7.73
CA ARG A 387 -3.47 31.15 7.43
C ARG A 387 -2.59 31.58 8.61
N THR A 388 -2.75 30.96 9.78
CA THR A 388 -1.86 31.16 10.93
C THR A 388 -0.49 30.54 10.67
N LEU A 389 0.55 31.08 11.32
CA LEU A 389 1.89 30.49 11.30
C LEU A 389 1.91 29.23 12.16
N VAL A 390 2.49 28.17 11.61
CA VAL A 390 2.62 26.85 12.22
C VAL A 390 4.09 26.46 12.11
N ASN A 391 4.70 26.04 13.21
CA ASN A 391 6.05 25.48 13.16
C ASN A 391 6.02 24.16 12.38
N GLN A 392 6.99 23.94 11.49
CA GLN A 392 7.08 22.73 10.65
C GLN A 392 6.99 21.42 11.45
N ASN A 393 7.41 21.41 12.72
CA ASN A 393 7.37 20.23 13.58
C ASN A 393 6.10 20.12 14.45
N LYS A 394 5.20 21.11 14.39
CA LYS A 394 4.01 21.22 15.26
C LYS A 394 2.68 21.21 14.52
N TRP A 395 2.64 20.68 13.29
CA TRP A 395 1.41 20.59 12.50
C TRP A 395 0.31 19.76 13.18
N ARG A 396 0.67 18.66 13.84
CA ARG A 396 -0.30 17.82 14.57
C ARG A 396 -0.92 18.55 15.76
N GLU A 397 -0.11 19.26 16.54
CA GLU A 397 -0.55 20.10 17.65
C GLU A 397 -1.49 21.21 17.14
N HIS A 398 -1.14 21.88 16.05
CA HIS A 398 -2.00 22.89 15.42
C HIS A 398 -3.33 22.30 14.91
N LEU A 399 -3.31 21.13 14.27
CA LEU A 399 -4.49 20.57 13.62
C LEU A 399 -5.43 19.85 14.60
N MET A 400 -4.92 19.28 15.69
CA MET A 400 -5.68 18.38 16.58
C MET A 400 -5.44 18.58 18.09
N GLY A 401 -4.54 19.48 18.50
CA GLY A 401 -4.26 19.73 19.92
C GLY A 401 -5.40 20.45 20.65
N ASP A 402 -5.10 21.00 21.83
CA ASP A 402 -6.09 21.63 22.72
C ASP A 402 -6.82 22.82 22.06
N ASN A 403 -6.11 23.54 21.19
CA ASN A 403 -6.63 24.64 20.37
C ASN A 403 -6.50 24.28 18.88
N PRO A 404 -7.37 23.41 18.35
CA PRO A 404 -7.21 22.87 17.01
C PRO A 404 -7.58 23.92 15.95
N CYS A 405 -7.01 23.76 14.76
CA CYS A 405 -7.21 24.65 13.62
C CYS A 405 -8.70 24.96 13.38
N THR A 406 -9.05 26.24 13.48
CA THR A 406 -10.43 26.76 13.45
C THR A 406 -11.15 26.49 12.12
N ASN A 407 -10.38 26.46 11.02
CA ASN A 407 -10.89 26.24 9.66
C ASN A 407 -10.68 24.82 9.13
N ASN A 408 -10.30 23.87 9.99
CA ASN A 408 -10.22 22.48 9.57
C ASN A 408 -11.63 21.84 9.56
N PRO A 409 -12.20 21.52 8.38
CA PRO A 409 -13.57 21.00 8.29
C PRO A 409 -13.72 19.64 8.98
N ARG A 410 -12.62 18.89 9.14
CA ARG A 410 -12.63 17.54 9.71
C ARG A 410 -12.63 17.52 11.24
N ASN A 411 -12.34 18.65 11.90
CA ASN A 411 -12.42 18.79 13.36
C ASN A 411 -13.86 18.96 13.90
N ARG A 412 -14.81 19.36 13.05
CA ARG A 412 -16.21 19.51 13.47
C ARG A 412 -16.95 18.16 13.51
N MET A 413 -16.55 17.20 12.68
CA MET A 413 -17.17 15.86 12.62
C MET A 413 -16.83 14.98 13.82
N THR A 414 -15.74 15.25 14.54
CA THR A 414 -15.32 14.47 15.73
C THR A 414 -16.04 14.88 17.01
N LYS A 415 -16.60 16.10 17.09
CA LYS A 415 -17.33 16.59 18.28
C LYS A 415 -18.77 16.08 18.41
N THR A 416 -19.34 15.45 17.38
CA THR A 416 -20.73 14.97 17.40
C THR A 416 -20.90 13.54 17.93
N SER A 417 -19.83 12.81 18.27
CA SER A 417 -19.91 11.39 18.68
C SER A 417 -19.47 11.08 20.12
N THR A 418 -19.29 12.07 21.00
CA THR A 418 -18.86 11.83 22.40
C THR A 418 -19.57 12.71 23.45
N LYS A 419 -20.91 12.83 23.36
CA LYS A 419 -21.73 13.21 24.53
C LYS A 419 -23.05 12.44 24.53
N SER A 420 -23.01 11.19 24.97
CA SER A 420 -24.17 10.59 25.65
C SER A 420 -24.17 11.14 27.08
N PRO A 421 -25.22 11.85 27.54
CA PRO A 421 -25.27 12.34 28.90
C PRO A 421 -25.54 11.17 29.85
N SER A 422 -24.59 10.90 30.75
CA SER A 422 -24.81 10.07 31.93
C SER A 422 -25.85 10.76 32.82
N LYS A 423 -27.10 10.28 32.75
CA LYS A 423 -28.13 10.61 33.73
C LYS A 423 -27.76 9.96 35.06
N SER A 424 -27.13 10.73 35.94
CA SER A 424 -27.21 10.52 37.38
C SER A 424 -28.66 10.79 37.81
N GLN A 425 -29.37 9.72 38.14
CA GLN A 425 -30.66 9.79 38.80
C GLN A 425 -30.47 10.43 40.18
N ASN A 426 -30.98 11.64 40.35
CA ASN A 426 -31.36 12.16 41.65
C ASN A 426 -32.88 12.15 41.72
N LEU A 427 -33.41 11.32 42.61
CA LEU A 427 -34.80 11.38 43.07
C LEU A 427 -34.99 12.69 43.85
N GLY A 428 -36.00 13.46 43.47
CA GLY A 428 -36.45 14.64 44.21
C GLY A 428 -37.73 15.14 43.56
N GLY A 429 -38.87 14.71 44.08
CA GLY A 429 -40.18 14.89 43.46
C GLY A 429 -40.73 16.32 43.55
N LYS A 430 -41.62 16.63 42.60
CA LYS A 430 -42.90 17.31 42.88
C LYS A 430 -43.81 17.24 41.64
N LEU A 431 -44.97 16.62 41.81
CA LEU A 431 -46.14 16.82 40.97
C LEU A 431 -46.62 18.26 41.15
N THR A 432 -46.96 18.96 40.05
CA THR A 432 -48.29 19.57 39.85
C THR A 432 -48.48 20.01 38.40
N SER A 433 -49.73 19.86 37.97
CA SER A 433 -50.34 20.01 36.65
C SER A 433 -50.49 21.47 36.13
N PRO A 434 -51.05 21.67 34.90
CA PRO A 434 -50.64 22.70 33.94
C PRO A 434 -51.61 23.90 33.87
N THR A 435 -51.16 25.02 33.30
CA THR A 435 -52.02 25.99 32.59
C THR A 435 -51.19 27.04 31.82
N GLY A 436 -51.53 27.23 30.53
CA GLY A 436 -51.91 28.57 30.06
C GLY A 436 -50.94 29.39 29.20
N ARG A 437 -51.36 29.57 27.93
CA ARG A 437 -51.31 30.78 27.07
C ARG A 437 -49.97 31.29 26.54
N ASP A 438 -49.86 31.17 25.21
CA ASP A 438 -49.79 32.29 24.25
C ASP A 438 -49.28 33.63 24.81
N TYR A 439 -48.07 34.01 24.37
CA TYR A 439 -47.83 35.16 23.50
C TYR A 439 -46.50 35.01 22.76
#